data_AF-A0A1Z1WKE3-F1
#
_entry.id   AF-A0A1Z1WKE3-F1
#
_cell.length_a   1.000
_cell.length_b   1.000
_cell.length_c   1.000
_cell.angle_alpha   90.00
_cell.angle_beta   90.00
_cell.angle_gamma   90.00
#
_symmetry.space_group_name_H-M   'P 1'
#
loop_
_entity.id
_entity.type
_entity.pdbx_description
1 polymer ?
#
loop_
_entity_poly.entity_id
_entity_poly.type
_entity_poly.pdbx_seq_one_letter_code
_entity_poly.pdbx_strand_id
1 'polypeptide(L)'
;MVSVNRDELAVKYGGLDAITTELGIQAKQLESDLGDIKRAVARVAEGWEGEAHTAYTLKQKEWDKHASAIHTALMQIGQKVSQAGGDYRGGDLKGASYFQ
;
A
#
# COMPACT_ATOMS: atom_id res chain seq x y z
N MET A 1 -26.17 22.32 22.29
CA MET A 1 -25.43 21.05 22.22
C MET A 1 -26.05 20.25 21.09
N VAL A 2 -25.40 19.83 20.02
CA VAL A 2 -23.97 19.67 19.72
C VAL A 2 -23.82 19.98 18.22
N SER A 3 -23.06 21.02 17.86
CA SER A 3 -22.47 21.06 16.52
C SER A 3 -21.41 19.97 16.54
N VAL A 4 -21.74 18.74 16.17
CA VAL A 4 -20.72 17.77 15.74
C VAL A 4 -20.24 18.26 14.37
N ASN A 5 -19.48 19.35 14.44
CA ASN A 5 -18.26 19.64 13.72
C ASN A 5 -18.19 19.08 12.29
N ARG A 6 -19.06 19.57 11.39
CA ARG A 6 -18.95 19.31 9.93
C ARG A 6 -17.55 19.64 9.41
N ASP A 7 -16.90 20.66 9.99
CA ASP A 7 -15.53 21.03 9.68
C ASP A 7 -14.52 19.95 10.14
N GLU A 8 -14.68 19.39 11.34
CA GLU A 8 -13.84 18.28 11.80
C GLU A 8 -14.01 17.02 10.94
N LEU A 9 -15.23 16.75 10.48
CA LEU A 9 -15.51 15.65 9.55
C LEU A 9 -14.85 15.90 8.19
N ALA A 10 -15.02 17.09 7.61
CA ALA A 10 -14.39 17.48 6.35
C ALA A 10 -12.85 17.40 6.40
N VAL A 11 -12.24 17.87 7.50
CA VAL A 11 -10.79 17.77 7.73
C VAL A 11 -10.34 16.31 7.84
N LYS A 12 -11.10 15.44 8.53
CA LYS A 12 -10.81 14.00 8.61
C LYS A 12 -10.92 13.31 7.25
N TYR A 13 -11.91 13.64 6.42
CA TYR A 13 -12.04 13.11 5.06
C TYR A 13 -10.86 13.54 4.17
N GLY A 14 -10.53 14.83 4.16
CA GLY A 14 -9.40 15.35 3.38
C GLY A 14 -8.07 14.71 3.82
N GLY A 15 -7.88 14.49 5.12
CA GLY A 15 -6.71 13.77 5.65
C GLY A 15 -6.66 12.31 5.21
N LEU A 16 -7.79 11.61 5.20
CA LEU A 16 -7.85 10.19 4.82
C LEU A 16 -7.62 9.97 3.31
N ASP A 17 -8.20 10.82 2.47
CA ASP A 17 -7.98 10.78 1.02
C ASP A 17 -6.52 11.10 0.67
N ALA A 18 -5.91 12.05 1.39
CA ALA A 18 -4.50 12.37 1.26
C ALA A 18 -3.59 11.19 1.65
N ILE A 19 -3.86 10.54 2.79
CA ILE A 19 -3.12 9.35 3.23
C ILE A 19 -3.26 8.20 2.24
N THR A 20 -4.47 7.98 1.69
CA THR A 20 -4.71 6.93 0.68
C THR A 20 -3.89 7.19 -0.59
N THR A 21 -3.86 8.43 -1.05
CA THR A 21 -3.08 8.84 -2.21
C THR A 21 -1.58 8.64 -1.98
N GLU A 22 -1.08 9.11 -0.83
CA GLU A 22 0.33 8.96 -0.44
C GLU A 22 0.74 7.49 -0.34
N LEU A 23 -0.07 6.64 0.30
CA LEU A 23 0.17 5.19 0.37
C LEU A 23 0.26 4.56 -1.02
N GLY A 24 -0.61 4.96 -1.95
CA GLY A 24 -0.55 4.50 -3.34
C GLY A 24 0.73 4.91 -4.07
N ILE A 25 1.24 6.12 -3.80
CA ILE A 25 2.52 6.61 -4.34
C ILE A 25 3.68 5.80 -3.75
N GLN A 26 3.73 5.65 -2.43
CA GLN A 26 4.79 4.90 -1.75
C GLN A 26 4.80 3.42 -2.16
N ALA A 27 3.63 2.81 -2.37
CA ALA A 27 3.52 1.45 -2.87
C ALA A 27 4.17 1.28 -4.26
N LYS A 28 3.85 2.19 -5.19
CA LYS A 28 4.46 2.19 -6.52
C LYS A 28 5.97 2.43 -6.48
N GLN A 29 6.44 3.33 -5.61
CA GLN A 29 7.87 3.57 -5.43
C GLN A 29 8.57 2.31 -4.93
N LEU A 30 8.00 1.64 -3.92
CA LEU A 30 8.57 0.41 -3.36
C LEU A 30 8.63 -0.72 -4.41
N GLU A 31 7.60 -0.87 -5.25
CA GLU A 31 7.64 -1.81 -6.38
C GLU A 31 8.78 -1.51 -7.35
N SER A 32 8.99 -0.23 -7.68
CA SER A 32 10.09 0.20 -8.54
C SER A 32 11.44 -0.15 -7.92
N ASP A 33 11.64 0.19 -6.66
CA ASP A 33 12.89 -0.05 -5.92
C ASP A 33 13.19 -1.55 -5.84
N LEU A 34 12.18 -2.38 -5.57
CA LEU A 34 12.31 -3.84 -5.56
C LEU A 34 12.71 -4.38 -6.96
N GLY A 35 12.15 -3.80 -8.02
CA GLY A 35 12.52 -4.11 -9.40
C GLY A 35 13.96 -3.71 -9.73
N ASP A 36 14.42 -2.56 -9.25
CA ASP A 36 15.78 -2.07 -9.44
C ASP A 36 16.81 -2.95 -8.74
N ILE A 37 16.55 -3.33 -7.49
CA ILE A 37 17.41 -4.24 -6.74
C ILE A 37 17.48 -5.59 -7.47
N LYS A 38 16.34 -6.15 -7.90
CA LYS A 38 16.32 -7.41 -8.67
C LYS A 38 17.19 -7.33 -9.93
N ARG A 39 17.09 -6.24 -10.70
CA ARG A 39 17.92 -6.02 -11.91
C ARG A 39 19.41 -5.89 -11.58
N ALA A 40 19.75 -5.16 -10.51
CA ALA A 40 21.12 -5.00 -10.08
C ALA A 40 21.74 -6.34 -9.69
N VAL A 41 21.03 -7.16 -8.90
CA VAL A 41 21.50 -8.48 -8.50
C VAL A 41 21.63 -9.42 -9.71
N ALA A 42 20.67 -9.38 -10.64
CA ALA A 42 20.74 -10.20 -11.86
C ALA A 42 22.01 -9.93 -12.69
N ARG A 43 22.38 -8.65 -12.86
CA ARG A 43 23.62 -8.27 -13.55
C ARG A 43 24.88 -8.79 -12.86
N VAL A 44 24.91 -8.75 -11.53
CA VAL A 44 26.05 -9.30 -10.76
C VAL A 44 26.10 -10.82 -10.89
N ALA A 45 24.94 -11.49 -10.95
CA ALA A 45 24.83 -12.94 -11.07
C ALA A 45 25.21 -13.48 -12.46
N GLU A 46 25.25 -12.66 -13.52
CA GLU A 46 25.73 -13.06 -14.85
C GLU A 46 27.19 -13.56 -14.82
N GLY A 47 28.00 -13.08 -13.87
CA GLY A 47 29.38 -13.53 -13.68
C GLY A 47 29.53 -14.75 -12.75
N TRP A 48 28.43 -15.33 -12.25
CA TRP A 48 28.46 -16.45 -11.32
C TRP A 48 28.28 -17.77 -12.07
N GLU A 49 29.29 -18.64 -12.01
CA GLU A 49 29.25 -19.98 -12.57
C GLU A 49 29.10 -21.06 -11.47
N GLY A 50 28.53 -22.21 -11.84
CA GLY A 50 28.45 -23.40 -10.97
C GLY A 50 27.50 -23.26 -9.78
N GLU A 51 28.01 -23.52 -8.57
CA GLU A 51 27.23 -23.56 -7.32
C GLU A 51 26.63 -22.18 -6.96
N ALA A 52 27.33 -21.10 -7.28
CA ALA A 52 26.88 -19.73 -7.03
C ALA A 52 25.63 -19.38 -7.85
N HIS A 53 25.51 -19.89 -9.08
CA HIS A 53 24.32 -19.71 -9.92
C HIS A 53 23.09 -20.43 -9.33
N THR A 54 23.30 -21.63 -8.78
CA THR A 54 22.23 -22.40 -8.11
C THR A 54 21.75 -21.68 -6.85
N ALA A 55 22.69 -21.19 -6.03
CA ALA A 55 22.37 -20.42 -4.83
C ALA A 55 21.63 -19.12 -5.16
N TYR A 56 22.05 -18.41 -6.21
CA TYR A 56 21.34 -17.22 -6.71
C TYR A 56 19.90 -17.52 -7.09
N THR A 57 19.67 -18.58 -7.86
CA THR A 57 18.33 -18.96 -8.32
C THR A 57 17.39 -19.23 -7.14
N LEU A 58 17.92 -19.85 -6.07
CA LEU A 58 17.15 -20.07 -4.84
C LEU A 58 16.80 -18.75 -4.15
N LYS A 59 17.77 -17.85 -4.00
CA LYS A 59 17.59 -16.53 -3.37
C LYS A 59 16.70 -15.60 -4.19
N GLN A 60 16.75 -15.71 -5.51
CA GLN A 60 15.89 -14.95 -6.43
C GLN A 60 14.42 -15.36 -6.28
N LYS A 61 14.13 -16.65 -6.06
CA LYS A 61 12.76 -17.10 -5.73
C LYS A 61 12.28 -16.58 -4.38
N GLU A 62 13.13 -16.59 -3.35
CA GLU A 62 12.78 -16.02 -2.05
C GLU A 62 12.50 -14.52 -2.16
N TRP A 63 13.34 -13.78 -2.90
CA TRP A 63 13.14 -12.37 -3.21
C TRP A 63 11.77 -12.11 -3.85
N ASP A 64 11.44 -12.85 -4.92
CA ASP A 64 10.16 -12.67 -5.64
C ASP A 64 8.95 -12.93 -4.73
N LYS A 65 9.06 -13.92 -3.83
CA LYS A 65 8.04 -14.18 -2.82
C LYS A 65 7.86 -13.01 -1.86
N HIS A 66 8.97 -12.45 -1.34
CA HIS A 66 8.92 -11.33 -0.41
C HIS A 66 8.40 -10.05 -1.07
N ALA A 67 8.85 -9.74 -2.29
CA ALA A 67 8.37 -8.59 -3.05
C ALA A 67 6.86 -8.66 -3.30
N SER A 68 6.35 -9.83 -3.70
CA SER A 68 4.92 -10.06 -3.89
C SER A 68 4.11 -9.93 -2.58
N ALA A 69 4.65 -10.42 -1.47
CA ALA A 69 4.02 -10.29 -0.16
C ALA A 69 3.92 -8.82 0.30
N ILE A 70 4.98 -8.03 0.09
CA ILE A 70 5.02 -6.60 0.39
C ILE A 70 3.96 -5.85 -0.44
N HIS A 71 3.92 -6.08 -1.75
CA HIS A 71 2.91 -5.49 -2.62
C HIS A 71 1.48 -5.84 -2.18
N THR A 72 1.24 -7.11 -1.86
CA THR A 72 -0.07 -7.57 -1.37
C THR A 72 -0.46 -6.87 -0.06
N ALA A 73 0.46 -6.73 0.88
CA ALA A 73 0.21 -6.06 2.15
C ALA A 73 -0.12 -4.57 1.95
N LEU A 74 0.59 -3.88 1.06
CA LEU A 74 0.31 -2.48 0.71
C LEU A 74 -1.07 -2.30 0.10
N MET A 75 -1.45 -3.18 -0.83
CA MET A 75 -2.79 -3.18 -1.44
C MET A 75 -3.89 -3.41 -0.40
N GLN A 76 -3.66 -4.34 0.55
CA GLN A 76 -4.58 -4.59 1.66
C GLN A 76 -4.72 -3.38 2.58
N ILE A 77 -3.61 -2.70 2.92
CA ILE A 77 -3.63 -1.47 3.72
C ILE A 77 -4.43 -0.39 2.98
N GLY A 78 -4.16 -0.16 1.70
CA GLY A 78 -4.90 0.79 0.88
C GLY A 78 -6.41 0.51 0.84
N GLN A 79 -6.80 -0.75 0.68
CA GLN A 79 -8.21 -1.15 0.75
C GLN A 79 -8.84 -0.90 2.12
N LYS A 80 -8.13 -1.19 3.22
CA LYS A 80 -8.64 -0.95 4.58
C LYS A 80 -8.81 0.52 4.89
N VAL A 81 -7.87 1.36 4.46
CA VAL A 81 -7.94 2.82 4.60
C VAL A 81 -9.12 3.37 3.78
N SER A 82 -9.31 2.90 2.56
CA SER A 82 -10.45 3.30 1.72
C SER A 82 -11.81 2.85 2.29
N GLN A 83 -11.90 1.60 2.80
CA GLN A 83 -13.10 1.10 3.48
C GLN A 83 -13.44 1.93 4.72
N ALA A 84 -12.46 2.26 5.56
CA ALA A 84 -12.67 3.11 6.73
C ALA A 84 -13.23 4.50 6.35
N GLY A 85 -12.85 5.05 5.20
CA GLY A 85 -13.40 6.30 4.67
C GLY A 85 -14.82 6.18 4.14
N GLY A 86 -15.10 5.08 3.43
CA GLY A 86 -16.43 4.79 2.87
C GLY A 86 -17.49 4.47 3.93
N ASP A 87 -17.15 3.62 4.91
CA ASP A 87 -18.05 3.20 5.98
C ASP A 87 -18.45 4.39 6.88
N TYR A 88 -17.54 5.33 7.11
CA TYR A 88 -17.85 6.57 7.85
C TYR A 88 -18.80 7.49 7.08
N ARG A 89 -18.63 7.63 5.75
CA ARG A 89 -19.53 8.45 4.90
C ARG A 89 -20.93 7.84 4.82
N GLY A 90 -21.04 6.51 4.74
CA GLY A 90 -22.32 5.79 4.70
C GLY A 90 -23.06 5.77 6.04
N GLY A 91 -22.34 5.67 7.16
CA GLY A 91 -22.90 5.73 8.51
C GLY A 91 -23.44 7.11 8.87
N ASP A 92 -22.71 8.18 8.52
CA ASP A 92 -23.06 9.55 8.88
C ASP A 92 -24.16 10.15 7.99
N LEU A 93 -24.21 9.81 6.69
CA LEU A 93 -25.35 10.16 5.82
C LEU A 93 -26.66 9.55 6.34
N LYS A 94 -26.61 8.30 6.83
CA LYS A 94 -27.76 7.67 7.49
C LYS A 94 -28.09 8.37 8.81
N GLY A 95 -27.08 8.63 9.65
CA GLY A 95 -27.23 9.40 10.89
C GLY A 95 -27.90 10.77 10.70
N ALA A 96 -27.41 11.55 9.74
CA ALA A 96 -27.92 12.88 9.42
C ALA A 96 -29.35 12.85 8.85
N SER A 97 -29.74 11.79 8.13
CA SER A 97 -31.12 11.59 7.67
C SER A 97 -32.13 11.31 8.80
N TYR A 98 -31.65 10.94 10.01
CA TYR A 98 -32.51 10.76 11.19
C TYR A 98 -32.71 12.05 12.00
N PHE A 99 -31.96 13.12 11.71
CA PHE A 99 -32.03 14.41 12.42
C PHE A 99 -32.63 15.54 11.57
N GLN A 100 -33.37 15.19 10.51
CA GLN A 100 -34.12 16.12 9.67
C GLN A 100 -35.63 16.04 9.93
#